data_AF-A0A3B8UD40-F1
#
_entry.id   AF-A0A3B8UD40-F1
#
_cell.length_a   1.000
_cell.length_b   1.000
_cell.length_c   1.000
_cell.angle_alpha   90.00
_cell.angle_beta   90.00
_cell.angle_gamma   90.00
#
_symmetry.space_group_name_H-M   'P 1'
#
loop_
_entity.id
_entity.type
_entity.pdbx_description
1 polymer ?
#
loop_
_entity_poly.entity_id
_entity_poly.type
_entity_poly.pdbx_seq_one_letter_code
_entity_poly.pdbx_strand_id
1 'polypeptide(L)'
;MSRPLKVMLVAAEASGDALGAGLARALKARLGEDVVFVGVGGPKMAAEGVVSPFDIAELSILGWIEGLKAYGRVKKRVAETAALAAAEKPDAVVLIDSWGFTIRVAQAIRAASPKTPLIKYVGPQVWASRPGRAKTLAGAV
;
A
#
# COMPACT_ATOMS: atom_id res chain seq x y z
N MET A 1 -26.69 -6.36 11.25
CA MET A 1 -25.24 -6.48 11.52
C MET A 1 -24.51 -5.54 10.58
N SER A 2 -23.58 -4.73 11.07
CA SER A 2 -22.75 -3.86 10.23
C SER A 2 -21.83 -4.71 9.33
N ARG A 3 -21.57 -4.26 8.10
CA ARG A 3 -20.62 -4.97 7.23
C ARG A 3 -19.21 -4.97 7.88
N PRO A 4 -18.38 -6.01 7.65
CA PRO A 4 -17.00 -6.04 8.12
C PRO A 4 -16.21 -4.81 7.65
N LEU A 5 -15.27 -4.37 8.49
CA LEU A 5 -14.28 -3.35 8.17
C LEU A 5 -13.36 -3.86 7.05
N LYS A 6 -13.37 -3.20 5.90
CA LYS A 6 -12.49 -3.54 4.78
C LYS A 6 -11.26 -2.66 4.80
N VAL A 7 -10.10 -3.24 5.12
CA VAL A 7 -8.81 -2.54 5.14
C VAL A 7 -7.98 -2.95 3.95
N MET A 8 -7.58 -1.98 3.13
CA MET A 8 -6.63 -2.23 2.06
C MET A 8 -5.20 -2.06 2.57
N LEU A 9 -4.37 -3.08 2.40
CA LEU A 9 -2.94 -3.05 2.78
C LEU A 9 -2.09 -3.00 1.52
N VAL A 10 -1.11 -2.10 1.47
CA VAL A 10 -0.24 -1.91 0.29
C VAL A 10 1.22 -1.91 0.72
N ALA A 11 1.94 -2.95 0.32
CA ALA A 11 3.39 -3.09 0.46
C ALA A 11 4.03 -3.39 -0.91
N ALA A 12 5.25 -2.89 -1.13
CA ALA A 12 5.99 -3.06 -2.39
C ALA A 12 7.29 -3.86 -2.23
N GLU A 13 7.67 -4.20 -1.00
CA GLU A 13 8.96 -4.81 -0.65
C GLU A 13 8.77 -5.82 0.50
N ALA A 14 9.72 -6.75 0.66
CA ALA A 14 9.65 -7.81 1.66
C ALA A 14 9.59 -7.30 3.12
N SER A 15 10.21 -6.15 3.42
CA SER A 15 10.10 -5.49 4.74
C SER A 15 8.68 -5.00 4.99
N GLY A 16 8.08 -4.33 4.02
CA GLY A 16 6.69 -3.87 4.06
C GLY A 16 5.69 -5.03 4.14
N ASP A 17 5.95 -6.13 3.42
CA ASP A 17 5.14 -7.36 3.48
C ASP A 17 5.12 -7.95 4.90
N ALA A 18 6.28 -8.01 5.57
CA ALA A 18 6.35 -8.49 6.94
C ALA A 18 5.57 -7.60 7.92
N LEU A 19 5.67 -6.27 7.76
CA LEU A 19 4.92 -5.31 8.58
C LEU A 19 3.40 -5.40 8.32
N GLY A 20 3.00 -5.54 7.06
CA GLY A 20 1.59 -5.69 6.67
C GLY A 20 0.97 -6.97 7.20
N ALA A 21 1.70 -8.09 7.15
CA ALA A 21 1.26 -9.33 7.77
C ALA A 21 1.10 -9.19 9.29
N GLY A 22 2.05 -8.52 9.96
CA GLY A 22 1.96 -8.22 11.39
C GLY A 22 0.71 -7.39 11.74
N LEU A 23 0.43 -6.36 10.94
CA LEU A 23 -0.77 -5.53 11.10
C LEU A 23 -2.06 -6.32 10.88
N ALA A 24 -2.12 -7.13 9.81
CA ALA A 24 -3.29 -7.97 9.52
C ALA A 24 -3.58 -8.93 10.68
N ARG A 25 -2.54 -9.61 11.22
CA ARG A 25 -2.70 -10.47 12.40
C ARG A 25 -3.23 -9.72 13.61
N ALA A 26 -2.69 -8.55 13.91
CA ALA A 26 -3.12 -7.76 15.05
C ALA A 26 -4.59 -7.31 14.91
N LEU A 27 -5.01 -6.92 13.71
CA LEU A 27 -6.39 -6.54 13.43
C LEU A 27 -7.34 -7.74 13.52
N LYS A 28 -6.98 -8.90 12.95
CA LYS A 28 -7.77 -10.14 13.10
C LYS A 28 -7.90 -10.58 14.55
N ALA A 29 -6.82 -10.52 15.33
CA ALA A 29 -6.85 -10.89 16.74
C ALA A 29 -7.80 -10.01 17.56
N ARG A 30 -7.98 -8.75 17.14
CA ARG A 30 -8.85 -7.79 17.83
C ARG A 30 -10.30 -7.78 17.34
N LEU A 31 -10.52 -8.02 16.05
CA LEU A 31 -11.82 -7.83 15.38
C LEU A 31 -12.44 -9.14 14.87
N GLY A 32 -11.69 -10.24 14.82
CA GLY A 32 -12.19 -11.52 14.32
C GLY A 32 -12.71 -11.42 12.88
N GLU A 33 -13.96 -11.81 12.67
CA GLU A 33 -14.64 -11.79 11.37
C GLU A 33 -15.15 -10.38 10.96
N ASP A 34 -15.08 -9.40 11.86
CA ASP A 34 -15.47 -8.02 11.58
C ASP A 34 -14.40 -7.24 10.79
N VAL A 35 -13.34 -7.90 10.31
CA VAL A 35 -12.33 -7.31 9.43
C VAL A 35 -12.01 -8.21 8.23
N VAL A 36 -11.90 -7.58 7.06
CA VAL A 36 -11.47 -8.23 5.82
C VAL A 36 -10.38 -7.40 5.17
N PHE A 37 -9.46 -8.07 4.47
CA PHE A 37 -8.31 -7.42 3.83
C PHE A 37 -8.34 -7.57 2.33
N VAL A 38 -7.86 -6.52 1.65
CA VAL A 38 -7.56 -6.51 0.22
C VAL A 38 -6.24 -5.80 0.01
N GLY A 39 -5.64 -5.91 -1.17
CA GLY A 39 -4.57 -5.00 -1.56
C GLY A 39 -3.39 -5.67 -2.24
N VAL A 40 -2.20 -5.17 -1.96
CA VAL A 40 -0.96 -5.52 -2.65
C VAL A 40 0.07 -5.89 -1.59
N GLY A 41 0.63 -7.08 -1.70
CA GLY A 41 1.54 -7.63 -0.71
C GLY A 41 2.26 -8.88 -1.21
N GLY A 42 3.21 -9.35 -0.42
CA GLY A 42 3.98 -10.54 -0.72
C GLY A 42 3.40 -11.78 -0.03
N PRO A 43 4.21 -12.86 0.05
CA PRO A 43 3.78 -14.12 0.62
C PRO A 43 3.31 -14.03 2.07
N LYS A 44 3.86 -13.13 2.90
CA LYS A 44 3.47 -13.02 4.30
C LYS A 44 2.09 -12.38 4.44
N MET A 45 1.80 -11.33 3.68
CA MET A 45 0.46 -10.75 3.64
C MET A 45 -0.55 -11.70 2.99
N ALA A 46 -0.15 -12.49 1.99
CA ALA A 46 -0.99 -13.51 1.39
C ALA A 46 -1.41 -14.60 2.40
N ALA A 47 -0.50 -15.03 3.28
CA ALA A 47 -0.83 -15.94 4.38
C ALA A 47 -1.88 -15.35 5.34
N GLU A 48 -2.01 -14.02 5.38
CA GLU A 48 -3.04 -13.32 6.13
C GLU A 48 -4.31 -13.00 5.31
N GLY A 49 -4.45 -13.55 4.11
CA GLY A 49 -5.63 -13.38 3.27
C GLY A 49 -5.62 -12.14 2.39
N VAL A 50 -4.47 -11.44 2.27
CA VAL A 50 -4.32 -10.35 1.29
C VAL A 50 -3.93 -10.92 -0.06
N VAL A 51 -4.89 -10.99 -0.99
CA VAL A 51 -4.63 -11.48 -2.34
C VAL A 51 -4.11 -10.34 -3.22
N SER A 52 -2.82 -10.40 -3.57
CA SER A 52 -2.18 -9.41 -4.44
C SER A 52 -2.51 -9.67 -5.92
N PRO A 53 -2.90 -8.65 -6.71
CA PRO A 53 -3.16 -8.81 -8.14
C PRO A 53 -1.89 -9.01 -8.98
N PHE A 54 -0.71 -8.84 -8.39
CA PHE A 54 0.58 -9.02 -9.03
C PHE A 54 1.67 -9.37 -8.00
N ASP A 55 2.79 -9.91 -8.47
CA ASP A 55 3.94 -10.18 -7.62
C ASP A 55 4.70 -8.89 -7.29
N ILE A 56 4.86 -8.61 -6.00
CA ILE A 56 5.60 -7.43 -5.52
C ILE A 56 7.12 -7.56 -5.73
N ALA A 57 7.64 -8.77 -5.98
CA ALA A 57 9.05 -8.95 -6.34
C ALA A 57 9.42 -8.18 -7.62
N GLU A 58 8.45 -7.97 -8.52
CA GLU A 58 8.65 -7.17 -9.73
C GLU A 58 8.90 -5.67 -9.47
N LEU A 59 8.59 -5.19 -8.25
CA LEU A 59 8.78 -3.81 -7.80
C LEU A 59 10.14 -3.59 -7.12
N SER A 60 10.86 -4.66 -6.79
CA SER A 60 12.22 -4.60 -6.23
C SER A 60 13.22 -4.33 -7.36
N ILE A 61 13.64 -3.07 -7.53
CA ILE A 61 14.53 -2.67 -8.63
C ILE A 61 15.98 -2.68 -8.14
N LEU A 62 16.83 -3.50 -8.78
CA LEU A 62 18.26 -3.56 -8.52
C LEU A 62 19.02 -2.74 -9.57
N GLY A 63 19.10 -1.41 -9.36
CA GLY A 63 20.08 -0.56 -10.04
C GLY A 63 19.55 0.47 -11.06
N TRP A 64 20.46 1.32 -11.51
CA TRP A 64 20.16 2.59 -12.22
C TRP A 64 19.66 2.41 -13.67
N ILE A 65 20.12 1.37 -14.39
CA ILE A 65 19.71 1.09 -15.78
C ILE A 65 18.34 0.40 -15.84
N GLU A 66 18.04 -0.45 -14.86
CA GLU A 66 16.70 -1.04 -14.69
C GLU A 66 15.65 0.02 -14.31
N GLY A 67 16.06 1.11 -13.65
CA GLY A 67 15.17 2.17 -13.16
C GLY A 67 14.27 2.83 -14.22
N LEU A 68 14.74 3.03 -15.45
CA LEU A 68 13.97 3.66 -16.52
C LEU A 68 12.88 2.74 -17.09
N LYS A 69 13.19 1.46 -17.37
CA LYS A 69 12.19 0.46 -17.78
C LYS A 69 11.24 0.11 -16.63
N ALA A 70 11.77 0.05 -15.42
CA ALA A 70 10.99 -0.20 -14.23
C ALA A 70 10.02 0.94 -13.90
N TYR A 71 10.29 2.18 -14.32
CA TYR A 71 9.35 3.29 -14.13
C TYR A 71 7.99 3.03 -14.81
N GLY A 72 8.00 2.55 -16.05
CA GLY A 72 6.77 2.20 -16.77
C GLY A 72 5.98 1.10 -16.06
N ARG A 73 6.69 0.07 -15.56
CA ARG A 73 6.10 -1.01 -14.77
C ARG A 73 5.51 -0.49 -13.46
N VAL A 74 6.26 0.31 -12.71
CA VAL A 74 5.79 0.93 -11.46
C VAL A 74 4.55 1.77 -11.71
N LYS A 75 4.52 2.59 -12.78
CA LYS A 75 3.33 3.38 -13.14
C LYS A 75 2.12 2.48 -13.44
N LYS A 76 2.32 1.38 -14.17
CA LYS A 76 1.27 0.38 -14.43
C LYS A 76 0.76 -0.24 -13.12
N ARG A 77 1.66 -0.70 -12.26
CA ARG A 77 1.31 -1.31 -10.96
C ARG A 77 0.59 -0.31 -10.05
N VAL A 78 0.99 0.96 -10.03
CA VAL A 78 0.29 2.05 -9.33
C VAL A 78 -1.15 2.20 -9.83
N ALA A 79 -1.35 2.20 -11.14
CA ALA A 79 -2.69 2.30 -11.74
C ALA A 79 -3.56 1.07 -11.39
N GLU A 80 -3.00 -0.13 -11.43
CA GLU A 80 -3.68 -1.36 -11.02
C GLU A 80 -4.07 -1.33 -9.53
N THR A 81 -3.17 -0.86 -8.66
CA THR A 81 -3.47 -0.68 -7.22
C THR A 81 -4.57 0.34 -6.99
N ALA A 82 -4.54 1.48 -7.68
CA ALA A 82 -5.59 2.50 -7.55
C ALA A 82 -6.94 2.01 -8.09
N ALA A 83 -6.93 1.24 -9.19
CA ALA A 83 -8.14 0.61 -9.74
C ALA A 83 -8.72 -0.43 -8.75
N LEU A 84 -7.87 -1.22 -8.10
CA LEU A 84 -8.28 -2.14 -7.05
C LEU A 84 -8.94 -1.38 -5.89
N ALA A 85 -8.34 -0.28 -5.42
CA ALA A 85 -8.93 0.54 -4.36
C ALA A 85 -10.31 1.10 -4.75
N ALA A 86 -10.45 1.58 -5.99
CA ALA A 86 -11.72 2.11 -6.51
C ALA A 86 -12.80 1.03 -6.64
N ALA A 87 -12.43 -0.19 -7.03
CA ALA A 87 -13.33 -1.33 -7.15
C ALA A 87 -13.77 -1.85 -5.76
N GLU A 88 -12.82 -2.02 -4.85
CA GLU A 88 -13.06 -2.62 -3.54
C GLU A 88 -13.73 -1.67 -2.54
N LYS A 89 -13.56 -0.36 -2.73
CA LYS A 89 -14.06 0.72 -1.85
C LYS A 89 -13.73 0.45 -0.36
N PRO A 90 -12.44 0.29 -0.01
CA PRO A 90 -12.03 0.01 1.36
C PRO A 90 -12.38 1.17 2.30
N ASP A 91 -12.61 0.85 3.57
CA ASP A 91 -12.84 1.84 4.63
C ASP A 91 -11.57 2.63 4.96
N ALA A 92 -10.39 2.03 4.76
CA ALA A 92 -9.10 2.68 4.87
C ALA A 92 -8.05 1.98 4.01
N VAL A 93 -7.04 2.73 3.56
CA VAL A 93 -5.86 2.21 2.87
C VAL A 93 -4.63 2.47 3.72
N VAL A 94 -3.88 1.42 4.04
CA VAL A 94 -2.61 1.50 4.76
C VAL A 94 -1.46 1.31 3.78
N LEU A 95 -0.68 2.36 3.61
CA LEU A 95 0.47 2.49 2.72
C LEU A 95 1.75 2.20 3.50
N ILE A 96 2.28 0.99 3.36
CA ILE A 96 3.32 0.44 4.23
C ILE A 96 4.69 0.62 3.57
N ASP A 97 5.55 1.44 4.21
CA ASP A 97 6.94 1.66 3.79
C ASP A 97 7.11 2.09 2.31
N SER A 98 8.30 1.95 1.72
CA SER A 98 8.61 2.17 0.30
C SER A 98 8.06 3.49 -0.28
N TRP A 99 8.73 4.62 -0.01
CA TRP A 99 8.29 5.96 -0.47
C TRP A 99 7.96 6.00 -1.97
N GLY A 100 8.84 5.46 -2.81
CA GLY A 100 8.73 5.58 -4.27
C GLY A 100 7.40 5.04 -4.82
N PHE A 101 6.98 3.87 -4.38
CA PHE A 101 5.74 3.24 -4.83
C PHE A 101 4.53 3.81 -4.10
N THR A 102 4.55 3.78 -2.77
CA THR A 102 3.34 4.04 -1.96
C THR A 102 2.87 5.50 -2.03
N ILE A 103 3.77 6.48 -2.23
CA ILE A 103 3.34 7.87 -2.41
C ILE A 103 2.58 8.08 -3.74
N ARG A 104 2.99 7.36 -4.80
CA ARG A 104 2.33 7.42 -6.11
C ARG A 104 0.97 6.74 -6.06
N VAL A 105 0.86 5.62 -5.34
CA VAL A 105 -0.43 4.98 -5.03
C VAL A 105 -1.34 5.94 -4.26
N ALA A 106 -0.83 6.61 -3.22
CA ALA A 106 -1.60 7.57 -2.44
C ALA A 106 -2.20 8.68 -3.31
N GLN A 107 -1.37 9.27 -4.17
CA GLN A 107 -1.78 10.32 -5.11
C GLN A 107 -2.82 9.81 -6.11
N ALA A 108 -2.63 8.62 -6.67
CA ALA A 108 -3.57 8.00 -7.61
C ALA A 108 -4.92 7.69 -6.95
N ILE A 109 -4.92 7.15 -5.72
CA ILE A 109 -6.15 6.89 -4.96
C ILE A 109 -6.82 8.22 -4.58
N ARG A 110 -6.08 9.23 -4.14
CA ARG A 110 -6.66 10.54 -3.82
C ARG A 110 -7.37 11.16 -5.03
N ALA A 111 -6.79 11.02 -6.23
CA ALA A 111 -7.42 11.51 -7.45
C ALA A 111 -8.69 10.73 -7.82
N ALA A 112 -8.70 9.40 -7.66
CA ALA A 112 -9.83 8.54 -8.04
C ALA A 112 -10.92 8.40 -6.95
N SER A 113 -10.56 8.55 -5.68
CA SER A 113 -11.39 8.28 -4.50
C SER A 113 -11.01 9.24 -3.36
N PRO A 114 -11.31 10.54 -3.50
CA PRO A 114 -10.77 11.59 -2.63
C PRO A 114 -11.17 11.46 -1.16
N LYS A 115 -12.26 10.74 -0.87
CA LYS A 115 -12.80 10.53 0.48
C LYS A 115 -12.19 9.31 1.20
N THR A 116 -11.45 8.45 0.50
CA THR A 116 -10.87 7.25 1.12
C THR A 116 -9.78 7.66 2.11
N PRO A 117 -9.86 7.24 3.38
CA PRO A 117 -8.81 7.48 4.37
C PRO A 117 -7.51 6.78 3.95
N LEU A 118 -6.41 7.53 3.92
CA LEU A 118 -5.08 7.01 3.57
C LEU A 118 -4.17 7.13 4.80
N ILE A 119 -3.49 6.05 5.16
CA ILE A 119 -2.64 5.97 6.34
C ILE A 119 -1.24 5.59 5.89
N LYS A 120 -0.25 6.41 6.22
CA LYS A 120 1.15 6.06 5.98
C LYS A 120 1.71 5.30 7.18
N TYR A 121 2.00 4.01 7.00
CA TYR A 121 2.67 3.21 8.01
C TYR A 121 4.16 3.12 7.69
N VAL A 122 5.00 3.55 8.63
CA VAL A 122 6.46 3.73 8.49
C VAL A 122 6.80 4.90 7.55
N GLY A 123 7.12 6.06 8.14
CA GLY A 123 7.49 7.29 7.43
C GLY A 123 8.91 7.83 7.66
N PRO A 124 9.96 7.05 8.02
CA PRO A 124 11.28 7.61 8.34
C PRO A 124 11.90 8.36 7.14
N GLN A 125 11.54 7.96 5.92
CA GLN A 125 11.99 8.61 4.69
C GLN A 125 11.43 10.03 4.50
N VAL A 126 10.45 10.45 5.31
CA VAL A 126 9.74 11.73 5.24
C VAL A 126 10.50 12.83 6.00
N TRP A 127 11.19 12.47 7.09
CA TRP A 127 11.87 13.42 7.98
C TRP A 127 13.40 13.28 7.98
N ALA A 128 13.96 12.08 7.72
CA ALA A 128 15.39 11.82 7.96
C ALA A 128 16.35 12.28 6.85
N SER A 129 15.87 12.55 5.62
CA SER A 129 16.79 12.83 4.50
C SER A 129 16.33 13.87 3.48
N ARG A 130 15.04 14.26 3.44
CA ARG A 130 14.49 15.22 2.44
C ARG A 130 13.23 15.94 2.97
N PRO A 131 13.33 17.15 3.54
CA PRO A 131 12.20 17.82 4.23
C PRO A 131 10.98 18.06 3.32
N GLY A 132 11.16 18.22 2.01
CA GLY A 132 10.05 18.36 1.06
C GLY A 132 9.08 17.16 1.03
N ARG A 133 9.53 15.97 1.44
CA ARG A 133 8.69 14.77 1.51
C ARG A 133 7.60 14.88 2.56
N ALA A 134 7.81 15.61 3.65
CA ALA A 134 6.77 15.86 4.66
C ALA A 134 5.57 16.59 4.04
N LYS A 135 5.84 17.65 3.28
CA LYS A 135 4.81 18.40 2.56
C LYS A 135 4.11 17.54 1.50
N THR A 136 4.87 16.74 0.74
CA THR A 136 4.28 15.81 -0.24
C THR A 136 3.39 14.77 0.41
N LEU A 137 3.82 14.21 1.55
CA LEU A 137 3.03 13.22 2.27
C LEU A 137 1.73 13.84 2.78
N ALA A 138 1.81 14.99 3.46
CA ALA A 138 0.64 15.68 4.02
C ALA A 138 -0.41 16.07 2.96
N GLY A 139 0.00 16.32 1.71
CA GLY A 139 -0.94 16.56 0.62
C GLY A 139 -1.50 15.29 -0.03
N ALA A 140 -0.86 14.14 0.19
CA ALA A 140 -1.27 12.87 -0.40
C ALA A 140 -2.22 12.09 0.53
N VAL A 141 -1.90 11.99 1.82
CA VAL A 141 -2.67 11.22 2.81
C VAL A 141 -3.65 12.05 3.62
#